data_AF-A0A9R1WC86-F1
#
_entry.id   AF-A0A9R1WC86-F1
#
_cell.length_a   1.000
_cell.length_b   1.000
_cell.length_c   1.000
_cell.angle_alpha   90.00
_cell.angle_beta   90.00
_cell.angle_gamma   90.00
#
_symmetry.space_group_name_H-M   'P 1'
#
loop_
_entity.id
_entity.type
_entity.pdbx_description
1 polymer ?
#
loop_
_entity_poly.entity_id
_entity_poly.type
_entity_poly.pdbx_seq_one_letter_code
_entity_poly.pdbx_strand_id
1 'polypeptide(L)'
;MATAIVRSTLRTALRGGARVNPASTRSFSAGASVEEEAREAAKWEKITYAGIAACSILAFVNLSKGHPHFEEPPAYPYMHIRNKEFPWGPDGLFEVKEHH
;
A
#
# COMPACT_ATOMS: atom_id res chain seq x y z
N MET A 1 25.39 8.53 -62.65
CA MET A 1 26.87 8.61 -62.57
C MET A 1 27.20 9.12 -61.16
N ALA A 2 27.00 8.38 -60.07
CA ALA A 2 27.80 7.24 -59.60
C ALA A 2 29.31 7.54 -59.66
N THR A 3 29.85 8.22 -58.65
CA THR A 3 31.19 8.01 -58.06
C THR A 3 31.50 9.13 -57.05
N ALA A 4 32.34 8.80 -56.06
CA ALA A 4 33.02 9.70 -55.11
C ALA A 4 32.34 10.03 -53.76
N ILE A 5 31.89 9.02 -53.02
CA ILE A 5 32.03 9.02 -51.54
C ILE A 5 32.70 7.71 -51.11
N VAL A 6 33.94 7.52 -51.55
CA VAL A 6 34.82 6.47 -51.05
C VAL A 6 36.16 7.13 -50.81
N ARG A 7 36.41 7.63 -49.60
CA ARG A 7 37.79 7.94 -49.11
C ARG A 7 37.93 8.42 -47.65
N SER A 8 36.96 8.20 -46.75
CA SER A 8 37.12 8.67 -45.36
C SER A 8 36.70 7.71 -44.25
N THR A 9 36.75 6.40 -44.47
CA THR A 9 36.55 5.42 -43.38
C THR A 9 37.86 4.82 -42.83
N LEU A 10 39.02 5.15 -43.42
CA LEU A 10 40.29 4.52 -43.04
C LEU A 10 41.18 5.33 -42.05
N ARG A 11 40.67 6.38 -41.42
CA ARG A 11 41.42 7.13 -40.39
C ARG A 11 40.95 6.91 -38.95
N THR A 12 39.78 6.29 -38.74
CA THR A 12 39.25 6.03 -37.39
C THR A 12 39.82 4.78 -36.73
N ALA A 13 40.45 3.87 -37.49
CA ALA A 13 41.01 2.64 -36.94
C ALA A 13 42.41 2.78 -36.29
N LEU A 14 43.09 3.93 -36.47
CA LEU A 14 44.50 4.13 -36.05
C LEU A 14 44.68 5.04 -34.82
N ARG A 15 43.61 5.59 -34.24
CA ARG A 15 43.68 6.28 -32.96
C ARG A 15 42.98 5.43 -31.90
N GLY A 16 43.81 4.89 -31.01
CA GLY A 16 43.48 3.94 -29.96
C GLY A 16 42.11 4.12 -29.32
N GLY A 17 41.53 2.96 -28.97
CA GLY A 17 40.16 2.81 -28.50
C GLY A 17 39.72 3.90 -27.53
N ALA A 18 38.75 4.69 -27.98
CA ALA A 18 37.80 5.27 -27.05
C ALA A 18 37.06 4.08 -26.43
N ARG A 19 37.38 3.76 -25.17
CA ARG A 19 36.47 2.98 -24.33
C ARG A 19 35.18 3.78 -24.30
N VAL A 20 34.23 3.40 -25.16
CA VAL A 20 32.85 3.81 -24.98
C VAL A 20 32.46 3.13 -23.68
N ASN A 21 32.62 3.84 -22.56
CA ASN A 21 31.89 3.53 -21.36
C ASN A 21 30.44 3.44 -21.85
N PRO A 22 29.75 2.28 -21.79
CA PRO A 22 28.34 2.28 -22.08
C PRO A 22 27.78 3.26 -21.05
N ALA A 23 27.41 4.46 -21.52
CA ALA A 23 26.77 5.45 -20.69
C ALA A 23 25.68 4.67 -19.97
N SER A 24 25.74 4.62 -18.63
CA SER A 24 24.75 3.93 -17.81
C SER A 24 23.41 4.43 -18.31
N THR A 25 22.76 3.62 -19.14
CA THR A 25 21.49 3.95 -19.74
C THR A 25 20.58 4.01 -18.55
N ARG A 26 20.21 5.23 -18.16
CA ARG A 26 19.24 5.44 -17.10
C ARG A 26 17.96 4.78 -17.59
N SER A 27 17.76 3.54 -17.16
CA SER A 27 16.53 2.81 -17.36
C SER A 27 15.50 3.52 -16.50
N PHE A 28 14.82 4.51 -17.09
CA PHE A 28 13.54 4.95 -16.58
C PHE A 28 12.59 3.75 -16.58
N SER A 29 11.48 3.83 -15.83
CA SER A 29 10.53 2.75 -15.52
C SER A 29 9.96 1.95 -16.72
N ALA A 30 10.36 2.24 -17.94
CA ALA A 30 10.03 1.52 -19.18
C ALA A 30 10.97 0.33 -19.51
N GLY A 31 11.99 0.04 -18.67
CA GLY A 31 12.95 -1.04 -18.92
C GLY A 31 12.64 -2.38 -18.23
N ALA A 32 11.58 -2.44 -17.42
CA ALA A 32 11.15 -3.70 -16.79
C ALA A 32 10.57 -4.64 -17.86
N SER A 33 10.99 -5.89 -17.85
CA SER A 33 10.36 -6.90 -18.73
C SER A 33 8.96 -7.21 -18.24
N VAL A 34 8.03 -7.52 -19.15
CA VAL A 34 6.66 -7.97 -18.78
C VAL A 34 6.70 -9.14 -17.79
N GLU A 35 7.70 -10.01 -17.91
CA GLU A 35 7.91 -11.11 -16.96
C GLU A 35 8.31 -10.64 -15.56
N GLU A 36 9.11 -9.58 -15.45
CA GLU A 36 9.51 -9.00 -14.17
C GLU A 36 8.33 -8.34 -13.48
N GLU A 37 7.51 -7.58 -14.22
CA GLU A 37 6.27 -7.00 -13.70
C GLU A 37 5.28 -8.08 -13.24
N ALA A 38 5.13 -9.16 -14.02
CA ALA A 38 4.27 -10.29 -13.64
C ALA A 38 4.77 -11.00 -12.38
N ARG A 39 6.09 -11.18 -12.23
CA ARG A 39 6.70 -11.75 -11.01
C ARG A 39 6.47 -10.86 -9.79
N GLU A 40 6.60 -9.55 -9.94
CA GLU A 40 6.36 -8.58 -8.87
C GLU A 40 4.87 -8.53 -8.47
N ALA A 41 3.96 -8.54 -9.44
CA ALA A 41 2.52 -8.62 -9.17
C ALA A 41 2.16 -9.93 -8.44
N ALA A 42 2.67 -11.07 -8.90
CA ALA A 42 2.44 -12.36 -8.25
C ALA A 42 3.03 -12.44 -6.84
N LYS A 43 4.13 -11.73 -6.56
CA LYS A 43 4.69 -11.62 -5.21
C LYS A 43 3.73 -10.87 -4.29
N TRP A 44 3.25 -9.70 -4.71
CA TRP A 44 2.32 -8.91 -3.91
C TRP A 44 0.98 -9.60 -3.72
N GLU A 45 0.48 -10.30 -4.73
CA GLU A 45 -0.72 -11.15 -4.61
C GLU A 45 -0.57 -12.17 -3.47
N LYS A 46 0.56 -12.90 -3.42
CA LYS A 46 0.82 -13.87 -2.35
C LYS A 46 0.90 -13.23 -0.97
N ILE A 47 1.56 -12.08 -0.86
CA ILE A 47 1.65 -11.32 0.38
C ILE A 47 0.26 -10.88 0.83
N THR A 48 -0.58 -10.40 -0.09
CA THR A 48 -1.96 -10.02 0.19
C THR A 48 -2.78 -11.20 0.68
N TYR A 49 -2.68 -12.37 0.04
CA TYR A 49 -3.38 -13.57 0.54
C TYR A 49 -2.91 -13.99 1.93
N ALA A 50 -1.61 -13.90 2.22
CA ALA A 50 -1.09 -14.13 3.57
C ALA A 50 -1.66 -13.11 4.57
N GLY A 51 -1.77 -11.84 4.18
CA GLY A 51 -2.41 -10.78 4.96
C GLY A 51 -3.89 -11.06 5.22
N ILE A 52 -4.65 -11.45 4.20
CA ILE A 52 -6.07 -11.82 4.32
C ILE A 52 -6.24 -12.96 5.33
N ALA A 53 -5.43 -14.01 5.22
CA ALA A 53 -5.49 -15.15 6.13
C ALA A 53 -5.17 -14.71 7.58
N ALA A 54 -4.10 -13.94 7.78
CA ALA A 54 -3.72 -13.45 9.10
C ALA A 54 -4.79 -12.53 9.72
N CYS A 55 -5.33 -11.57 8.96
CA CYS A 55 -6.41 -10.70 9.41
C CYS A 55 -7.69 -11.47 9.74
N SER A 56 -8.02 -12.51 8.95
CA SER A 56 -9.19 -13.36 9.21
C SER A 56 -9.03 -14.16 10.50
N ILE A 57 -7.84 -14.73 10.75
CA ILE A 57 -7.54 -15.43 12.01
C ILE A 57 -7.62 -14.46 13.19
N LEU A 58 -7.03 -13.27 13.07
CA LEU A 58 -7.08 -12.26 14.13
C LEU A 58 -8.52 -11.83 14.43
N ALA A 59 -9.34 -11.63 13.39
CA ALA A 59 -10.74 -11.32 13.54
C ALA A 59 -11.48 -12.43 14.30
N PHE A 60 -11.26 -13.69 13.92
CA PHE A 60 -11.86 -14.84 14.62
C PHE A 60 -11.48 -14.86 16.10
N VAL A 61 -10.20 -14.68 16.43
CA VAL A 61 -9.71 -14.66 17.82
C VAL A 61 -10.28 -13.50 18.64
N ASN A 62 -10.48 -12.33 18.03
CA ASN A 62 -11.05 -11.18 18.74
C ASN A 62 -12.56 -11.31 18.92
N LEU A 63 -13.27 -11.79 17.90
CA LEU A 63 -14.72 -11.96 17.92
C LEU A 63 -15.18 -13.19 18.74
N SER A 64 -14.29 -14.18 18.95
CA SER A 64 -14.61 -15.35 19.78
C SER A 64 -14.62 -15.04 21.28
N LYS A 65 -14.17 -13.85 21.70
CA LYS A 65 -14.13 -13.44 23.10
C LYS A 65 -15.44 -12.75 23.47
N GLY A 66 -15.96 -13.05 24.66
CA GLY A 66 -17.04 -12.26 25.25
C GLY A 66 -16.59 -10.82 25.53
N HIS A 67 -17.54 -9.89 25.56
CA HIS A 67 -17.31 -8.50 25.95
C HIS A 67 -18.13 -8.18 27.22
N PRO A 68 -17.68 -8.63 28.41
CA PRO A 68 -18.39 -8.33 29.65
C PRO A 68 -18.37 -6.83 29.90
N HIS A 69 -19.55 -6.24 30.07
CA HIS A 69 -19.67 -4.88 30.56
C HIS A 69 -19.34 -4.87 32.05
N PHE A 70 -18.55 -3.87 32.47
CA PHE A 70 -18.30 -3.62 33.88
C PHE A 70 -19.52 -2.95 34.51
N GLU A 71 -19.62 -3.03 35.84
CA GLU A 71 -20.62 -2.26 36.58
C GLU A 71 -20.47 -0.78 36.25
N GLU A 72 -21.62 -0.11 36.09
CA GLU A 72 -21.64 1.31 35.76
C GLU A 72 -20.99 2.10 36.90
N PRO A 73 -20.02 2.99 36.60
CA PRO A 73 -19.41 3.81 37.64
C PRO A 73 -20.46 4.73 38.28
N PRO A 74 -20.19 5.26 39.48
CA PRO A 74 -21.05 6.25 40.10
C PRO A 74 -21.34 7.42 39.17
N ALA A 75 -22.52 8.03 39.32
CA ALA A 75 -22.95 9.19 38.52
C ALA A 75 -22.12 10.44 38.86
N TYR A 76 -20.91 10.52 38.29
CA TYR A 76 -20.04 11.67 38.50
C TYR A 76 -20.59 12.91 37.78
N PRO A 77 -20.41 14.13 38.32
CA PRO A 77 -20.96 15.36 37.73
C PRO A 77 -20.48 15.66 36.31
N TYR A 78 -19.39 15.04 35.87
CA TYR A 78 -18.81 15.20 34.54
C TYR A 78 -19.21 14.09 33.56
N MET A 79 -19.90 13.05 34.01
CA MET A 79 -20.43 11.98 33.15
C MET A 79 -21.89 12.26 32.80
N HIS A 80 -22.36 11.71 31.67
CA HIS A 80 -23.75 11.84 31.21
C HIS A 80 -24.31 13.27 31.16
N ILE A 81 -23.45 14.27 30.91
CA ILE A 81 -23.87 15.67 30.82
C ILE A 81 -24.81 15.87 29.61
N ARG A 82 -25.93 16.56 29.85
CA ARG A 82 -26.90 16.97 28.82
C ARG A 82 -27.27 18.44 28.99
N ASN A 83 -26.64 19.31 28.20
CA ASN A 83 -26.95 20.75 28.16
C ASN A 83 -28.14 21.09 27.25
N LYS A 84 -28.40 20.22 26.26
CA LYS A 84 -29.51 20.28 25.32
C LYS A 84 -29.89 18.85 24.94
N GLU A 85 -31.19 18.60 24.86
CA GLU A 85 -31.71 17.30 24.43
C GLU A 85 -31.28 16.95 23.00
N PHE A 86 -31.05 15.65 22.77
CA PHE A 86 -30.84 15.18 21.41
C PHE A 86 -32.14 15.19 20.62
N PRO A 87 -32.07 15.35 19.29
CA PRO A 87 -33.27 15.39 18.45
C PRO A 87 -33.97 14.04 18.29
N TRP A 88 -33.35 12.92 18.71
CA TRP A 88 -33.90 11.56 18.58
C TRP A 88 -34.30 10.90 19.90
N GLY A 89 -34.08 11.54 21.05
CA GLY A 89 -34.44 10.99 22.37
C GLY A 89 -33.39 11.23 23.46
N PRO A 90 -33.58 10.63 24.65
CA PRO A 90 -32.72 10.86 25.81
C PRO A 90 -31.34 10.17 25.71
N ASP A 91 -31.24 9.08 24.96
CA ASP A 91 -30.04 8.26 24.87
C ASP A 91 -29.10 8.67 23.73
N GLY A 92 -27.81 8.42 23.91
CA GLY A 92 -26.79 8.67 22.88
C GLY A 92 -27.04 7.83 21.64
N LEU A 93 -26.56 8.32 20.48
CA LEU A 93 -26.88 7.76 19.16
C LEU A 93 -26.58 6.26 19.01
N PHE A 94 -25.57 5.76 19.72
CA PHE A 94 -25.15 4.36 19.70
C PHE A 94 -25.10 3.76 21.11
N GLU A 95 -25.86 4.33 22.06
CA GLU A 95 -25.96 3.80 23.42
C GLU A 95 -26.95 2.63 23.44
N VAL A 96 -26.53 1.52 24.04
CA VAL A 96 -27.41 0.42 24.41
C VAL A 96 -27.48 0.41 25.93
N LYS A 97 -28.67 0.69 26.47
CA LYS A 97 -28.93 0.69 27.91
C LYS A 97 -29.94 -0.42 28.23
N GLU A 98 -29.75 -1.08 29.36
CA GLU A 98 -30.80 -1.93 29.91
C GLU A 98 -31.80 -1.04 30.66
N HIS A 99 -33.03 -0.96 30.15
CA HIS A 99 -34.13 -0.29 30.84
C HIS A 99 -34.82 -1.32 31.74
N HIS A 100 -34.62 -1.23 33.05
CA HIS A 100 -35.30 -2.06 34.06
C HIS A 100 -36.50 -1.35 34.66
#